data_AF-A0A495J2L9-F1
#
_entry.id   AF-A0A495J2L9-F1
#
_cell.length_a   1.000
_cell.length_b   1.000
_cell.length_c   1.000
_cell.angle_alpha   90.00
_cell.angle_beta   90.00
_cell.angle_gamma   90.00
#
_symmetry.space_group_name_H-M   'P 1'
#
loop_
_entity.id
_entity.type
_entity.pdbx_description
1 polymer ?
#
loop_
_entity_poly.entity_id
_entity_poly.type
_entity_poly.pdbx_seq_one_letter_code
_entity_poly.pdbx_strand_id
1 'polypeptide(L)' 'MNKRLHKKQVNHYLRVLAVQEIYYANDGRTNKWIYENAVKPRFITISRSTYFKYLAINAKGKLKELENEKNQAKTNQG' A
#
# COMPACT_ATOMS: atom_id res chain seq x y z
N MET A 1 -19.04 -3.58 -11.70
CA MET A 1 -18.06 -2.87 -10.85
C MET A 1 -17.24 -1.88 -11.70
N ASN A 2 -17.01 -0.65 -11.23
CA ASN A 2 -16.39 0.41 -12.05
C ASN A 2 -14.86 0.24 -12.16
N LYS A 3 -14.33 0.02 -13.37
CA LYS A 3 -12.89 -0.17 -13.67
C LYS A 3 -11.98 0.94 -13.11
N ARG A 4 -12.51 2.16 -13.00
CA ARG A 4 -11.79 3.33 -12.45
C ARG A 4 -11.59 3.24 -10.93
N LEU A 5 -12.54 2.64 -10.21
CA LEU A 5 -12.45 2.46 -8.76
C LEU A 5 -11.37 1.45 -8.39
N HIS A 6 -11.32 0.32 -9.10
CA HIS A 6 -10.32 -0.73 -8.91
C HIS A 6 -8.89 -0.20 -9.10
N LYS A 7 -8.65 0.60 -10.15
CA LYS A 7 -7.34 1.24 -10.37
C LYS A 7 -6.91 2.15 -9.20
N LYS A 8 -7.84 2.90 -8.60
CA LYS A 8 -7.55 3.74 -7.42
C LYS A 8 -7.22 2.89 -6.19
N GLN A 9 -7.95 1.81 -5.95
CA GLN A 9 -7.71 0.89 -4.84
C GLN A 9 -6.35 0.19 -4.97
N VAL A 10 -6.03 -0.32 -6.16
CA VAL A 10 -4.71 -0.92 -6.44
C VAL A 10 -3.60 0.08 -6.19
N ASN A 11 -3.69 1.30 -6.75
CA ASN A 11 -2.67 2.33 -6.53
C ASN A 11 -2.52 2.71 -5.05
N HIS A 12 -3.63 2.73 -4.29
CA HIS A 12 -3.59 2.97 -2.86
C HIS A 12 -2.80 1.88 -2.13
N TYR A 13 -3.13 0.61 -2.33
CA TYR A 13 -2.45 -0.50 -1.64
C TYR A 13 -1.01 -0.69 -2.07
N LEU A 14 -0.67 -0.44 -3.35
CA LEU A 14 0.73 -0.41 -3.81
C LEU A 14 1.54 0.66 -3.08
N ARG A 15 0.94 1.84 -2.86
CA ARG A 15 1.58 2.91 -2.10
C ARG A 15 1.78 2.52 -0.62
N VAL A 16 0.81 1.84 -0.02
CA VAL A 16 0.93 1.30 1.34
C VAL A 16 2.08 0.29 1.43
N LEU A 17 2.15 -0.66 0.48
CA LEU A 17 3.24 -1.65 0.42
C LEU A 17 4.61 -0.98 0.31
N ALA A 18 4.77 0.00 -0.57
CA ALA A 18 6.05 0.69 -0.73
C ALA A 18 6.51 1.38 0.57
N VAL A 19 5.59 1.88 1.40
CA VAL A 19 5.90 2.42 2.72
C VAL A 19 6.30 1.32 3.71
N GLN A 20 5.58 0.19 3.69
CA GLN A 20 5.89 -0.98 4.53
C GLN A 20 7.25 -1.60 4.19
N GLU A 21 7.61 -1.69 2.92
CA GLU A 21 8.93 -2.15 2.45
C GLU A 21 10.06 -1.28 3.00
N ILE A 22 9.89 0.04 2.98
CA ILE A 22 10.87 0.96 3.59
C ILE A 22 10.97 0.72 5.10
N TYR A 23 9.84 0.50 5.77
CA TYR A 23 9.84 0.22 7.21
C TYR A 23 10.62 -1.05 7.53
N TYR A 24 10.32 -2.17 6.87
CA TYR A 24 11.00 -3.44 7.10
C TYR A 24 12.47 -3.43 6.68
N ALA A 25 12.84 -2.63 5.67
CA ALA A 25 14.22 -2.46 5.26
C ALA A 25 15.07 -1.64 6.26
N ASN A 26 14.45 -0.97 7.23
CA ASN A 26 15.12 -0.15 8.23
C ASN A 26 14.89 -0.69 9.66
N ASP A 27 14.87 -2.02 9.80
CA ASP A 27 14.74 -2.66 11.10
C ASP A 27 15.84 -2.20 12.08
N GLY A 28 15.50 -2.13 13.36
CA GLY A 28 16.35 -1.57 14.41
C GLY A 28 16.38 -0.04 14.50
N ARG A 29 15.69 0.69 13.62
CA ARG A 29 15.49 2.15 13.74
C ARG A 29 14.15 2.49 14.37
N THR A 30 14.07 3.66 15.01
CA THR A 30 12.80 4.12 15.58
C THR A 30 11.82 4.52 14.48
N ASN A 31 10.53 4.32 14.73
CA ASN A 31 9.45 4.78 13.84
C ASN A 31 9.57 6.26 13.47
N LYS A 32 10.02 7.11 14.42
CA LYS A 32 10.27 8.54 14.15
C LYS A 32 11.37 8.70 13.11
N TRP A 33 12.50 8.02 13.31
CA TRP A 33 13.63 8.11 12.40
C TRP A 33 13.28 7.61 11.00
N ILE A 34 12.62 6.46 10.89
CA ILE A 34 12.17 5.87 9.61
C ILE A 34 11.23 6.83 8.89
N TYR A 35 10.26 7.41 9.61
CA TYR A 35 9.36 8.40 9.04
C TYR A 35 10.10 9.62 8.50
N GLU A 36 10.96 10.23 9.30
CA GLU A 36 11.63 11.50 8.96
C GLU A 36 12.70 11.33 7.87
N ASN A 37 13.44 10.22 7.88
CA ASN A 37 14.63 10.04 7.05
C ASN A 37 14.40 9.14 5.82
N ALA A 38 13.46 8.20 5.89
CA ALA A 38 13.26 7.23 4.81
C ALA A 38 11.92 7.40 4.08
N VAL A 39 10.83 7.67 4.81
CA VAL A 39 9.48 7.79 4.23
C VAL A 39 9.19 9.20 3.75
N LYS A 40 9.33 10.22 4.61
CA LYS A 40 8.95 11.61 4.30
C LYS A 40 9.66 12.18 3.07
N PRO A 41 10.97 11.92 2.83
CA PRO A 41 11.66 12.41 1.64
C PRO A 41 11.11 11.81 0.34
N ARG A 42 10.62 10.56 0.37
CA ARG A 42 10.08 9.86 -0.80
C ARG A 42 8.58 10.09 -1.00
N PHE A 43 7.85 10.28 0.10
CA PHE A 43 6.40 10.43 0.12
C PHE A 43 6.00 11.74 0.80
N ILE A 44 6.30 12.86 0.13
CA ILE A 44 6.12 14.23 0.65
C ILE A 44 4.71 14.46 1.21
N THR A 45 3.68 13.88 0.58
CA THR A 45 2.27 14.04 0.97
C THR A 45 1.81 13.14 2.14
N ILE A 46 2.67 12.28 2.69
CA ILE A 46 2.31 11.41 3.83
C ILE A 46 2.59 12.14 5.15
N SER A 47 1.52 12.31 5.94
CA SER A 47 1.63 12.75 7.33
C SER A 47 2.12 11.61 8.23
N ARG A 48 2.65 11.93 9.41
CA ARG A 48 3.09 10.92 10.39
C ARG A 48 1.94 10.01 10.82
N SER A 49 0.74 10.55 10.99
CA SER A 49 -0.46 9.76 11.31
C SER A 49 -0.86 8.83 10.17
N THR A 50 -0.75 9.27 8.91
CA THR A 50 -0.99 8.43 7.74
C THR A 50 0.02 7.30 7.64
N TYR A 51 1.29 7.57 7.94
CA TYR A 51 2.34 6.55 7.99
C TYR A 51 1.98 5.43 8.97
N PHE A 52 1.60 5.75 10.21
CA PHE A 52 1.19 4.72 11.18
C PHE A 52 -0.06 3.95 10.74
N LYS A 53 -1.04 4.63 10.13
CA LYS A 53 -2.20 3.95 9.53
C LYS A 53 -1.79 2.96 8.45
N TYR A 54 -0.80 3.30 7.61
CA TYR A 54 -0.32 2.41 6.56
C TYR A 54 0.36 1.16 7.11
N LEU A 55 1.11 1.28 8.21
CA LEU A 55 1.71 0.11 8.85
C LEU A 55 0.68 -0.91 9.35
N ALA A 56 -0.52 -0.45 9.74
CA ALA A 56 -1.59 -1.32 10.24
C ALA A 56 -2.43 -2.00 9.13
N ILE A 57 -2.23 -1.66 7.85
CA ILE A 57 -3.04 -2.18 6.74
C ILE A 57 -2.43 -3.48 6.18
N ASN A 58 -3.25 -4.52 6.00
CA ASN A 58 -2.86 -5.73 5.26
C ASN A 58 -2.91 -5.50 3.74
N ALA A 59 -1.98 -4.70 3.22
CA ALA A 59 -1.98 -4.29 1.81
C ALA A 59 -1.75 -5.46 0.85
N LYS A 60 -0.88 -6.42 1.22
CA LYS A 60 -0.61 -7.63 0.42
C LYS A 60 -1.86 -8.49 0.26
N GLY A 61 -2.62 -8.71 1.33
CA GLY A 61 -3.89 -9.43 1.27
C GLY A 61 -4.91 -8.74 0.39
N LYS A 62 -5.04 -7.42 0.52
CA LYS A 62 -5.98 -6.62 -0.29
C LYS A 62 -5.65 -6.59 -1.77
N LEU A 63 -4.37 -6.56 -2.14
CA LEU A 63 -3.97 -6.68 -3.55
C LEU A 63 -4.30 -8.05 -4.13
N LYS A 64 -4.09 -9.13 -3.35
CA LYS A 64 -4.45 -10.49 -3.78
C LYS A 64 -5.96 -10.65 -3.99
N GLU A 65 -6.78 -10.07 -3.10
CA GLU A 65 -8.24 -10.03 -3.27
C GLU A 65 -8.62 -9.35 -4.61
N LEU A 66 -8.06 -8.16 -4.86
CA LEU A 66 -8.33 -7.38 -6.08
C LEU A 66 -7.86 -8.10 -7.37
N GLU A 67 -6.77 -8.85 -7.32
CA GLU A 67 -6.29 -9.67 -8.44
C GLU A 67 -7.22 -10.85 -8.72
N ASN A 68 -7.67 -11.54 -7.67
CA ASN A 68 -8.61 -12.65 -7.79
C ASN A 68 -9.95 -12.20 -8.39
N GLU A 69 -10.49 -11.07 -7.94
CA GLU A 69 -11.71 -10.47 -8.51
C GLU A 69 -11.56 -10.18 -10.01
N LYS A 70 -10.40 -9.63 -10.41
CA LYS A 70 -10.09 -9.35 -11.82
C LYS A 70 -10.01 -10.62 -12.66
N ASN A 71 -9.49 -11.72 -12.10
CA ASN A 71 -9.39 -13.00 -12.80
C ASN A 71 -10.75 -13.67 -12.95
N GLN A 72 -11.58 -13.68 -11.91
CA GLN A 72 -12.95 -14.21 -11.96
C GLN A 72 -13.82 -13.46 -12.98
N ALA A 73 -13.70 -12.13 -13.05
CA ALA A 73 -14.43 -11.32 -14.02
C ALA A 73 -14.07 -11.62 -15.49
N LYS A 74 -12.85 -12.14 -15.75
CA LYS A 74 -12.41 -12.53 -17.10
C LYS A 74 -12.88 -13.94 -17.48
N THR A 75 -12.91 -14.87 -16.52
CA THR A 75 -13.32 -16.26 -16.76
C THR A 75 -14.81 -16.37 -17.11
N ASN A 76 -15.66 -15.48 -16.59
CA ASN A 76 -17.10 -15.50 -16.87
C ASN A 76 -17.49 -14.77 -18.18
N GLN A 77 -16.53 -14.44 -19.04
CA GLN A 77 -16.74 -13.77 -20.34
C GLN A 77 -16.24 -14.60 -21.54
N GLY A 78 -15.79 -15.84 -21.31
CA GLY A 78 -15.44 -16.81 -22.35
C GLY A 78 -16.41 -17.97 -22.33
#